data_AF-A0A926M300-F1
#
_entry.id   AF-A0A926M300-F1
#
_cell.length_a   1.000
_cell.length_b   1.000
_cell.length_c   1.000
_cell.angle_alpha   90.00
_cell.angle_beta   90.00
_cell.angle_gamma   90.00
#
_symmetry.space_group_name_H-M   'P 1'
#
loop_
_entity.id
_entity.type
_entity.pdbx_description
1 polymer ?
#
loop_
_entity_poly.entity_id
_entity_poly.type
_entity_poly.pdbx_seq_one_letter_code
_entity_poly.pdbx_strand_id
1 'polypeptide(L)'
;IPVCCDEKFSLDIKRLEEKLKISRDKIYEKFFNKEFFCYMTGFIAGMPFLGDLEIELRAKRLETPRVKVPKGSVGLTEQFANVYTFESPGGWNIIGNTPSVIFDSSKESNPNLINPGDVITFEQITKDQYNNYNE
;
A
#
# COMPACT_ATOMS: atom_id res chain seq x y z
N ILE A 1 3.22 8.95 -4.13
CA ILE A 1 2.95 7.64 -4.78
C ILE A 1 1.47 7.54 -5.12
N PRO A 2 1.08 7.47 -6.39
CA PRO A 2 -0.32 7.43 -6.81
C PRO A 2 -0.98 6.09 -6.47
N VAL A 3 -2.20 6.10 -5.95
CA VAL A 3 -2.95 4.90 -5.55
C VAL A 3 -4.38 4.99 -6.04
N CYS A 4 -4.83 3.98 -6.78
CA CYS A 4 -6.22 3.82 -7.15
C CYS A 4 -6.96 2.98 -6.10
N CYS A 5 -8.06 3.54 -5.58
CA CYS A 5 -8.93 2.93 -4.57
C CYS A 5 -10.27 2.46 -5.16
N ASP A 6 -10.27 2.04 -6.42
CA ASP A 6 -11.42 1.36 -7.04
C ASP A 6 -11.75 0.08 -6.28
N GLU A 7 -13.02 -0.32 -6.24
CA GLU A 7 -13.48 -1.50 -5.48
C GLU A 7 -12.71 -2.78 -5.85
N LYS A 8 -12.25 -2.91 -7.10
CA LYS A 8 -11.46 -4.06 -7.55
C LYS A 8 -10.06 -4.11 -6.94
N PHE A 9 -9.51 -2.99 -6.50
CA PHE A 9 -8.18 -2.89 -5.90
C PHE A 9 -8.23 -2.86 -4.37
N SER A 10 -9.34 -2.40 -3.79
CA SER A 10 -9.51 -2.22 -2.35
C SER A 10 -10.10 -3.46 -1.68
N LEU A 11 -9.37 -4.58 -1.71
CA LEU A 11 -9.86 -5.91 -1.33
C LEU A 11 -10.36 -6.03 0.12
N ASP A 12 -9.89 -5.16 1.03
CA ASP A 12 -10.19 -5.23 2.46
C ASP A 12 -10.85 -3.97 3.03
N ILE A 13 -11.25 -3.01 2.19
CA ILE A 13 -11.77 -1.73 2.71
C ILE A 13 -13.00 -1.93 3.59
N LYS A 14 -13.96 -2.77 3.18
CA LYS A 14 -15.16 -3.11 3.97
C LYS A 14 -14.82 -3.75 5.32
N ARG A 15 -13.84 -4.66 5.33
CA ARG A 15 -13.36 -5.30 6.56
C ARG A 15 -12.74 -4.27 7.51
N LEU A 16 -12.02 -3.29 6.97
CA LEU A 16 -11.44 -2.20 7.77
C LEU A 16 -12.53 -1.30 8.35
N GLU A 17 -13.56 -0.96 7.57
CA GLU A 17 -14.71 -0.20 8.08
C GLU A 17 -15.35 -0.88 9.30
N GLU A 18 -15.57 -2.19 9.22
CA GLU A 18 -16.13 -3.00 10.32
C GLU A 18 -15.20 -3.05 11.55
N LYS A 19 -13.91 -3.31 11.35
CA LYS A 19 -12.95 -3.48 12.46
C LYS A 19 -12.60 -2.17 13.15
N LEU A 20 -12.44 -1.11 12.37
CA LEU A 20 -12.01 0.19 12.86
C LEU A 20 -13.19 1.08 13.26
N LYS A 21 -14.42 0.71 12.86
CA LYS A 21 -15.65 1.49 13.11
C LYS A 21 -15.59 2.92 12.56
N ILE A 22 -14.93 3.07 11.42
CA ILE A 22 -14.80 4.34 10.68
C ILE A 22 -15.17 4.10 9.22
N SER A 23 -15.70 5.12 8.55
CA SER A 23 -16.09 5.00 7.13
C SER A 23 -14.88 4.87 6.22
N ARG A 24 -15.08 4.26 5.05
CA ARG A 24 -14.13 4.23 3.93
C ARG A 24 -13.51 5.60 3.67
N ASP A 25 -14.33 6.64 3.58
CA ASP A 25 -13.85 7.98 3.27
C ASP A 25 -12.91 8.50 4.36
N LYS A 26 -13.21 8.21 5.64
CA LYS A 26 -12.34 8.60 6.75
C LYS A 26 -11.03 7.81 6.79
N ILE A 27 -11.06 6.53 6.39
CA ILE A 27 -9.86 5.70 6.24
C ILE A 27 -8.94 6.34 5.19
N TYR A 28 -9.48 6.67 4.02
CA TYR A 28 -8.70 7.27 2.95
C TYR A 28 -8.22 8.69 3.28
N GLU A 29 -9.07 9.53 3.86
CA GLU A 29 -8.69 10.86 4.33
C GLU A 29 -7.47 10.81 5.25
N LYS A 30 -7.48 9.95 6.28
CA LYS A 30 -6.36 9.79 7.20
C LYS A 30 -5.13 9.19 6.53
N PHE A 31 -5.32 8.19 5.67
CA PHE A 31 -4.20 7.51 5.00
C PHE A 31 -3.47 8.44 4.03
N PHE A 32 -4.20 9.20 3.20
CA PHE A 32 -3.61 10.07 2.18
C PHE A 32 -3.09 11.40 2.74
N ASN A 33 -3.60 11.88 3.87
CA ASN A 33 -3.07 13.08 4.53
C ASN A 33 -1.83 12.81 5.41
N LYS A 34 -1.32 11.58 5.42
CA LYS A 34 -0.18 11.18 6.23
C LYS A 34 1.11 11.11 5.41
N GLU A 35 2.19 11.61 6.00
CA GLU A 35 3.55 11.29 5.59
C GLU A 35 4.02 9.96 6.19
N PHE A 36 4.70 9.17 5.38
CA PHE A 36 5.21 7.85 5.72
C PHE A 36 6.72 7.81 5.66
N PHE A 37 7.34 7.49 6.80
CA PHE A 37 8.76 7.19 6.86
C PHE A 37 9.02 5.74 6.44
N CYS A 38 9.97 5.52 5.53
CA CYS A 38 10.40 4.20 5.11
C CYS A 38 11.49 3.67 6.04
N TYR A 39 11.13 2.66 6.83
CA TYR A 39 12.05 2.04 7.79
C TYR A 39 12.97 1.02 7.14
N MET A 40 12.45 0.27 6.18
CA MET A 40 13.22 -0.72 5.44
C MET A 40 12.59 -0.99 4.07
N THR A 41 13.40 -1.53 3.18
CA THR A 41 12.98 -2.10 1.90
C THR A 41 13.45 -3.55 1.86
N GLY A 42 12.54 -4.51 1.74
CA GLY A 42 12.88 -5.94 1.81
C GLY A 42 11.69 -6.80 2.21
N PHE A 43 11.94 -8.06 2.61
CA PHE A 43 10.98 -9.18 2.70
C PHE A 43 10.59 -9.75 1.33
N ILE A 44 10.10 -8.89 0.44
CA ILE A 44 10.09 -9.11 -1.01
C ILE A 44 11.02 -8.04 -1.61
N ALA A 45 11.71 -8.34 -2.71
CA ALA A 45 12.66 -7.41 -3.30
C ALA A 45 12.03 -6.02 -3.56
N GLY A 46 12.63 -4.99 -2.98
CA GLY A 46 12.19 -3.58 -3.05
C GLY A 46 10.89 -3.23 -2.34
N MET A 47 10.28 -4.15 -1.59
CA MET A 47 9.02 -3.90 -0.88
C MET A 47 9.25 -2.94 0.31
N PRO A 48 8.65 -1.74 0.31
CA PRO A 48 8.85 -0.76 1.37
C PRO A 48 7.99 -1.09 2.59
N PHE A 49 8.58 -0.93 3.78
CA PHE A 49 7.87 -0.97 5.05
C PHE A 49 7.81 0.45 5.60
N LEU A 50 6.61 0.99 5.51
CA LEU A 50 6.27 2.35 5.86
C LEU A 50 5.57 2.34 7.22
N GLY A 51 5.99 3.14 8.18
CA GLY A 51 5.47 3.03 9.55
C GLY A 51 4.62 4.20 10.01
N ASP A 52 4.37 4.17 11.33
CA ASP A 52 3.68 5.19 12.11
C ASP A 52 2.24 5.48 11.67
N LEU A 53 1.50 4.47 11.20
CA LEU A 53 0.06 4.63 11.00
C LEU A 53 -0.60 5.16 12.29
N GLU A 54 -1.54 6.09 12.10
CA GLU A 54 -2.38 6.59 13.18
C GLU A 54 -3.06 5.43 13.89
N ILE A 55 -3.23 5.54 15.22
CA ILE A 55 -3.78 4.46 16.03
C ILE A 55 -5.17 4.00 15.56
N GLU A 56 -5.95 4.93 15.01
CA GLU A 56 -7.28 4.69 14.43
C GLU A 56 -7.26 3.86 13.13
N LEU A 57 -6.13 3.79 12.43
CA LEU A 57 -5.96 2.98 11.21
C LEU A 57 -5.29 1.63 11.48
N ARG A 58 -4.91 1.34 12.73
CA ARG A 58 -4.19 0.11 13.06
C ARG A 58 -5.14 -1.08 13.11
N ALA A 59 -4.98 -2.00 12.17
CA ALA A 59 -5.75 -3.23 12.10
C ALA A 59 -4.85 -4.45 12.01
N LYS A 60 -5.23 -5.55 12.68
CA LYS A 60 -4.55 -6.83 12.53
C LYS A 60 -4.63 -7.33 11.08
N ARG A 61 -3.56 -8.00 10.64
CA ARG A 61 -3.53 -8.79 9.41
C ARG A 61 -4.70 -9.79 9.35
N LEU A 62 -4.98 -10.27 8.14
CA LEU A 62 -5.89 -11.38 7.92
C LEU A 62 -5.41 -12.63 8.66
N GLU A 63 -6.36 -13.37 9.22
CA GLU A 63 -6.11 -14.64 9.91
C GLU A 63 -5.61 -15.70 8.93
N THR A 64 -6.29 -15.81 7.78
CA THR A 64 -5.83 -16.62 6.65
C THR A 64 -5.29 -15.70 5.54
N PRO A 65 -3.98 -15.74 5.24
CA PRO A 65 -3.41 -14.97 4.14
C PRO A 65 -4.01 -15.33 2.79
N ARG A 66 -4.07 -14.36 1.87
CA ARG A 66 -4.36 -14.63 0.46
C ARG A 66 -3.19 -15.39 -0.15
N VAL A 67 -3.49 -16.34 -1.02
CA VAL A 67 -2.48 -17.03 -1.83
C VAL A 67 -1.85 -16.09 -2.86
N LYS A 68 -2.63 -15.13 -3.35
CA LYS A 68 -2.20 -14.14 -4.34
C LYS A 68 -2.67 -12.75 -3.95
N VAL A 69 -1.72 -11.85 -3.73
CA VAL A 69 -1.90 -10.41 -3.63
C VAL A 69 -1.26 -9.81 -4.87
N PRO A 70 -1.99 -9.05 -5.71
CA PRO A 70 -1.44 -8.49 -6.94
C PRO A 70 -0.24 -7.55 -6.69
N LYS A 71 0.69 -7.50 -7.65
CA LYS A 71 1.71 -6.44 -7.70
C LYS A 71 1.07 -5.05 -7.65
N GLY A 72 1.72 -4.11 -6.98
CA GLY A 72 1.24 -2.74 -6.77
C GLY A 72 0.24 -2.60 -5.62
N SER A 73 -0.21 -3.70 -5.00
CA SER A 73 -1.20 -3.62 -3.92
C SER A 73 -0.64 -2.83 -2.75
N VAL A 74 -1.41 -1.85 -2.27
CA VAL A 74 -1.09 -1.05 -1.09
C VAL A 74 -1.80 -1.66 0.11
N GLY A 75 -1.02 -2.14 1.07
CA GLY A 75 -1.52 -2.86 2.23
C GLY A 75 -1.27 -2.12 3.54
N LEU A 76 -2.06 -2.43 4.55
CA LEU A 76 -1.83 -1.99 5.93
C LEU A 76 -2.03 -3.10 6.96
N THR A 77 -1.20 -3.10 8.00
CA THR A 77 -1.28 -4.00 9.16
C THR A 77 -0.58 -3.38 10.36
N GLU A 78 -1.20 -3.50 11.53
CA GLU A 78 -0.70 -2.89 12.78
C GLU A 78 -0.34 -1.41 12.53
N GLN A 79 0.90 -1.01 12.81
CA GLN A 79 1.39 0.36 12.58
C GLN A 79 1.99 0.59 11.18
N PHE A 80 1.96 -0.41 10.29
CA PHE A 80 2.69 -0.37 9.02
C PHE A 80 1.76 -0.31 7.80
N ALA A 81 2.23 0.38 6.77
CA ALA A 81 1.78 0.31 5.39
C ALA A 81 2.89 -0.26 4.50
N ASN A 82 2.52 -0.82 3.34
CA ASN A 82 3.48 -1.34 2.37
C ASN A 82 2.96 -1.23 0.94
N VAL A 83 3.83 -1.55 -0.01
CA VAL A 83 3.46 -1.80 -1.40
C VAL A 83 4.03 -3.14 -1.86
N TYR A 84 3.19 -4.04 -2.34
CA TYR A 84 3.61 -5.33 -2.89
C TYR A 84 4.33 -5.13 -4.22
N THR A 85 5.63 -5.39 -4.29
CA THR A 85 6.45 -5.21 -5.51
C THR A 85 6.31 -6.35 -6.53
N PHE A 86 5.77 -7.49 -6.09
CA PHE A 86 5.47 -8.66 -6.91
C PHE A 86 4.13 -9.26 -6.51
N GLU A 87 3.55 -10.10 -7.38
CA GLU A 87 2.45 -10.98 -6.95
C GLU A 87 2.99 -12.00 -5.95
N SER A 88 2.41 -12.05 -4.75
CA SER A 88 2.85 -12.97 -3.70
C SER A 88 1.72 -13.32 -2.73
N PRO A 89 1.86 -14.37 -1.91
CA PRO A 89 0.99 -14.56 -0.77
C PRO A 89 1.09 -13.39 0.23
N GLY A 90 0.01 -13.08 0.93
CA GLY A 90 -0.02 -11.93 1.83
C GLY A 90 -1.29 -11.83 2.67
N GLY A 91 -1.13 -11.41 3.93
CA GLY A 91 -2.23 -11.22 4.87
C GLY A 91 -2.52 -9.75 5.20
N TRP A 92 -1.93 -8.79 4.49
CA TRP A 92 -2.16 -7.37 4.78
C TRP A 92 -3.54 -6.94 4.29
N ASN A 93 -4.11 -5.92 4.93
CA ASN A 93 -5.40 -5.37 4.52
C ASN A 93 -5.17 -4.46 3.31
N ILE A 94 -5.61 -4.87 2.13
CA ILE A 94 -5.37 -4.16 0.87
C ILE A 94 -6.42 -3.06 0.68
N ILE A 95 -5.95 -1.82 0.53
CA ILE A 95 -6.81 -0.63 0.44
C ILE A 95 -6.81 0.02 -0.94
N GLY A 96 -5.91 -0.40 -1.84
CA GLY A 96 -5.82 0.11 -3.20
C GLY A 96 -4.62 -0.48 -3.92
N ASN A 97 -4.33 0.05 -5.10
CA ASN A 97 -3.21 -0.39 -5.93
C ASN A 97 -2.52 0.80 -6.59
N THR A 98 -1.18 0.81 -6.60
CA THR A 98 -0.39 1.80 -7.33
C THR A 98 0.03 1.26 -8.69
N PRO A 99 -0.09 2.08 -9.77
CA PRO A 99 0.45 1.72 -11.07
C PRO A 99 1.98 1.92 -11.15
N SER A 100 2.59 2.61 -10.17
CA SER A 100 4.02 2.90 -10.16
C SER A 100 4.88 1.66 -9.95
N VAL A 101 6.02 1.61 -10.65
CA VAL A 101 7.06 0.61 -10.51
C VAL A 101 7.91 0.94 -9.28
N ILE A 102 7.50 0.42 -8.13
CA ILE A 102 8.22 0.61 -6.86
C ILE A 102 9.59 -0.09 -6.86
N PHE A 103 9.68 -1.21 -7.56
CA PHE A 103 10.92 -1.97 -7.74
C PHE A 103 11.08 -2.40 -9.19
N ASP A 104 12.21 -2.05 -9.78
CA ASP A 104 12.60 -2.41 -11.14
C ASP A 104 13.84 -3.32 -11.11
N SER A 105 13.61 -4.62 -11.28
CA SER A 105 14.67 -5.62 -11.28
C SER A 105 15.59 -5.56 -12.49
N SER A 106 15.29 -4.76 -13.51
CA SER A 106 16.15 -4.58 -14.69
C SER A 106 17.27 -3.56 -14.46
N LYS A 107 17.16 -2.73 -13.41
CA LYS A 107 18.14 -1.70 -13.08
C LYS A 107 19.25 -2.25 -12.19
N GLU A 108 20.51 -2.06 -12.61
CA GLU A 108 21.67 -2.41 -11.80
C GLU A 108 21.93 -1.41 -10.67
N SER A 109 21.57 -0.13 -10.87
CA SER A 109 21.71 0.94 -9.88
C SER A 109 20.35 1.54 -9.54
N ASN A 110 20.12 1.80 -8.25
CA ASN A 110 18.87 2.36 -7.71
C ASN A 110 17.59 1.64 -8.20
N PRO A 111 17.45 0.32 -7.97
CA PRO A 111 16.28 -0.43 -8.42
C PRO A 111 15.02 -0.13 -7.61
N ASN A 112 15.15 0.47 -6.43
CA ASN A 112 14.02 0.87 -5.59
C ASN A 112 13.65 2.33 -5.84
N LEU A 113 12.35 2.60 -6.01
CA LEU A 113 11.81 3.95 -6.03
C LEU A 113 11.77 4.58 -4.63
N ILE A 114 11.57 3.76 -3.59
CA ILE A 114 11.47 4.16 -2.19
C ILE A 114 12.60 3.44 -1.44
N ASN A 115 13.44 4.18 -0.71
CA ASN A 115 14.59 3.66 0.02
C ASN A 115 14.43 3.90 1.53
N PRO A 116 15.13 3.12 2.38
CA PRO A 116 15.14 3.37 3.83
C PRO A 116 15.63 4.79 4.12
N GLY A 117 14.91 5.51 4.98
CA GLY A 117 15.16 6.92 5.27
C GLY A 117 14.29 7.90 4.49
N ASP A 118 13.64 7.47 3.41
CA ASP A 118 12.74 8.33 2.63
C ASP A 118 11.47 8.65 3.43
N VAL A 119 10.94 9.85 3.20
CA VAL A 119 9.59 10.24 3.60
C VAL A 119 8.75 10.38 2.34
N ILE A 120 7.65 9.64 2.26
CA ILE A 120 6.77 9.63 1.09
C ILE A 120 5.33 9.91 1.50
N THR A 121 4.57 10.46 0.56
CA THR A 121 3.11 10.57 0.66
C THR A 121 2.47 9.68 -0.39
N PHE A 122 1.26 9.20 -0.10
CA PHE A 122 0.41 8.60 -1.10
C PHE A 122 -0.56 9.65 -1.63
N GLU A 123 -0.97 9.51 -2.88
CA GLU A 123 -1.97 10.38 -3.51
C GLU A 123 -3.06 9.52 -4.13
N GLN A 124 -4.31 9.85 -3.85
CA GLN A 124 -5.43 9.12 -4.43
C GLN A 124 -5.63 9.54 -5.89
N ILE A 125 -5.65 8.56 -6.80
CA ILE A 125 -5.93 8.78 -8.21
C ILE A 125 -7.20 8.06 -8.66
N THR A 126 -7.80 8.58 -9.72
CA THR A 126 -8.95 7.96 -10.39
C THR A 126 -8.53 6.70 -11.15
N LYS A 127 -9.51 5.87 -11.51
CA LYS A 127 -9.29 4.67 -12.32
C LYS A 127 -8.76 5.00 -13.72
N ASP A 128 -9.22 6.11 -14.31
CA ASP A 128 -8.76 6.54 -15.62
C ASP A 128 -7.31 7.00 -15.58
N GLN A 129 -6.90 7.72 -14.53
CA GLN A 129 -5.49 8.05 -14.31
C GLN A 129 -4.64 6.79 -14.09
N TYR A 130 -5.16 5.78 -13.40
CA TYR A 130 -4.47 4.50 -13.21
C TYR A 130 -4.25 3.78 -14.54
N ASN A 131 -5.28 3.69 -15.38
CA ASN A 131 -5.21 2.99 -16.67
C ASN A 131 -4.33 3.70 -17.69
N ASN A 132 -4.22 5.04 -17.59
CA ASN A 132 -3.40 5.87 -18.47
C ASN A 132 -2.09 6.31 -17.81
N TYR A 133 -1.68 5.64 -16.72
CA TYR A 133 -0.48 6.03 -15.99
C TYR A 133 0.76 5.76 -16.83
N ASN A 134 1.48 6.83 -17.16
CA ASN A 134 2.79 6.77 -17.81
C ASN A 134 3.80 7.33 -16.81
N GLU A 135 4.87 6.56 -16.54
CA GLU A 135 6.01 7.00 -15.73
C GLU A 135 6.92 7.99 -16.45
#